data_AF-A0AAV5P3I5-F1
#
_entry.id   AF-A0AAV5P3I5-F1
#
_cell.length_a   1.000
_cell.length_b   1.000
_cell.length_c   1.000
_cell.angle_alpha   90.00
_cell.angle_beta   90.00
_cell.angle_gamma   90.00
#
_symmetry.space_group_name_H-M   'P 1'
#
loop_
_entity.id
_entity.type
_entity.pdbx_description
1 polymer ?
#
loop_
_entity_poly.entity_id
_entity_poly.type
_entity_poly.pdbx_seq_one_letter_code
_entity_poly.pdbx_strand_id
1 'polypeptide(L)'
;MNLRRTLTAAGAALLALTAAAAPAVAAPAPTTAPPSGTASLASVLAADGDTFDRNWYDFDIVDQAVAAVLAAKPDSPVAVLADGTVPLTAFLPNDRAFQLLAFDLTHRWQPTEERVLTSLAGAVGIDAIEQVLLYHVVPGATIDSGTALRSDDAVLTTAQGATFRVDVLSKRLALVRLVDQDRNDVDPFLVKSKLDLNKGNVQIAHGISAVLRPQNL
;
A
#
# COMPACT_ATOMS: atom_id res chain seq x y z
N MET A 1 35.29 -4.62 85.90
CA MET A 1 36.37 -4.10 85.03
C MET A 1 35.68 -3.29 83.94
N ASN A 2 35.45 -1.99 84.20
CA ASN A 2 36.22 -0.85 83.64
C ASN A 2 35.88 -0.63 82.16
N LEU A 3 35.63 0.56 81.61
CA LEU A 3 35.32 1.91 82.05
C LEU A 3 35.13 2.69 80.72
N ARG A 4 34.04 3.46 80.60
CA ARG A 4 33.88 4.72 79.84
C ARG A 4 34.76 5.01 78.60
N ARG A 5 34.13 5.48 77.51
CA ARG A 5 34.35 6.85 76.97
C ARG A 5 33.36 7.25 75.86
N THR A 6 32.81 8.43 76.06
CA THR A 6 32.01 9.31 75.19
C THR A 6 32.81 9.85 73.98
N LEU A 7 32.10 10.36 72.95
CA LEU A 7 32.36 11.57 72.11
C LEU A 7 31.59 11.43 70.76
N THR A 8 30.42 12.05 70.57
CA THR A 8 30.14 13.36 69.92
C THR A 8 30.34 13.44 68.39
N ALA A 9 29.23 13.81 67.72
CA ALA A 9 29.08 14.87 66.70
C ALA A 9 28.88 14.53 65.21
N ALA A 10 28.07 15.41 64.59
CA ALA A 10 27.74 15.64 63.18
C ALA A 10 26.76 14.61 62.55
N GLY A 11 25.54 14.95 62.11
CA GLY A 11 25.03 16.21 61.60
C GLY A 11 24.81 16.09 60.10
N ALA A 12 23.68 15.50 59.67
CA ALA A 12 23.24 15.52 58.29
C ALA A 12 21.71 15.64 58.25
N ALA A 13 21.23 16.84 57.94
CA ALA A 13 19.84 17.12 57.65
C ALA A 13 19.46 16.49 56.30
N LEU A 14 18.51 15.56 56.31
CA LEU A 14 17.84 15.06 55.11
C LEU A 14 16.52 15.82 54.97
N LEU A 15 16.47 16.76 54.02
CA LEU A 15 15.22 17.37 53.56
C LEU A 15 14.37 16.30 52.86
N ALA A 16 13.19 16.02 53.42
CA ALA A 16 12.15 15.26 52.74
C ALA A 16 11.41 16.17 51.74
N LEU A 17 11.61 15.96 50.44
CA LEU A 17 10.73 16.49 49.40
C LEU A 17 9.62 15.47 49.12
N THR A 18 8.41 15.74 49.58
CA THR A 18 7.20 15.04 49.16
C THR A 18 6.69 15.66 47.85
N ALA A 19 6.96 15.03 46.72
CA ALA A 19 6.38 15.41 45.43
C ALA A 19 4.93 14.91 45.33
N ALA A 20 3.99 15.83 45.20
CA ALA A 20 2.57 15.52 44.96
C ALA A 20 2.38 15.06 43.51
N ALA A 21 1.84 13.85 43.31
CA ALA A 21 1.48 13.34 42.00
C ALA A 21 0.13 13.93 41.56
N ALA A 22 0.12 14.75 40.51
CA ALA A 22 -1.09 15.13 39.81
C ALA A 22 -1.50 14.03 38.81
N PRO A 23 -2.79 13.69 38.66
CA PRO A 23 -3.23 12.72 37.68
C PRO A 23 -3.10 13.32 36.27
N ALA A 24 -2.33 12.67 35.41
CA ALA A 24 -2.25 12.99 33.99
C ALA A 24 -3.58 12.62 33.32
N VAL A 25 -4.36 13.63 32.93
CA VAL A 25 -5.55 13.45 32.11
C VAL A 25 -5.07 13.10 30.70
N ALA A 26 -5.26 11.85 30.28
CA ALA A 26 -4.93 11.43 28.93
C ALA A 26 -5.84 12.19 27.93
N ALA A 27 -5.23 12.99 27.06
CA ALA A 27 -5.94 13.64 25.96
C ALA A 27 -6.51 12.55 25.01
N PRO A 28 -7.76 12.68 24.54
CA PRO A 28 -8.30 11.75 23.55
C PRO A 28 -7.46 11.83 22.27
N ALA A 29 -7.03 10.67 21.78
CA ALA A 29 -6.37 10.58 20.49
C ALA A 29 -7.31 11.08 19.39
N PRO A 30 -6.81 11.80 18.36
CA PRO A 30 -7.64 12.21 17.24
C PRO A 30 -8.16 10.96 16.51
N THR A 31 -9.45 10.68 16.65
CA THR A 31 -10.16 9.71 15.81
C THR A 31 -10.43 10.38 14.48
N THR A 32 -9.64 10.06 13.45
CA THR A 32 -9.96 10.39 12.07
C THR A 32 -11.35 9.81 11.76
N ALA A 33 -12.27 10.64 11.26
CA ALA A 33 -13.60 10.17 10.88
C ALA A 33 -13.48 9.04 9.83
N PRO A 34 -14.32 7.99 9.89
CA PRO A 34 -14.36 6.98 8.85
C PRO A 34 -14.57 7.63 7.47
N PRO A 35 -13.91 7.13 6.41
CA PRO A 35 -14.15 7.64 5.07
C PRO A 35 -15.64 7.50 4.72
N SER A 36 -16.21 8.58 4.19
CA SER A 36 -17.64 8.66 3.86
C SER A 36 -17.90 8.99 2.40
N GLY A 37 -16.86 9.35 1.64
CA GLY A 37 -16.96 9.59 0.21
C GLY A 37 -17.10 8.29 -0.58
N THR A 38 -17.74 8.39 -1.75
CA THR A 38 -18.05 7.26 -2.63
C THR A 38 -17.52 7.45 -4.05
N ALA A 39 -16.52 8.31 -4.25
CA ALA A 39 -15.82 8.39 -5.53
C ALA A 39 -15.07 7.07 -5.76
N SER A 40 -15.25 6.48 -6.95
CA SER A 40 -14.60 5.23 -7.32
C SER A 40 -13.18 5.48 -7.81
N LEU A 41 -12.29 4.50 -7.64
CA LEU A 41 -10.92 4.59 -8.17
C LEU A 41 -10.92 4.76 -9.68
N ALA A 42 -11.79 4.04 -10.41
CA ALA A 42 -11.92 4.22 -11.86
C ALA A 42 -12.22 5.67 -12.25
N SER A 43 -13.09 6.37 -11.50
CA SER A 43 -13.38 7.78 -11.77
C SER A 43 -12.22 8.73 -11.49
N VAL A 44 -11.36 8.37 -10.52
CA VAL A 44 -10.21 9.18 -10.11
C VAL A 44 -9.05 9.00 -11.07
N LEU A 45 -8.83 7.77 -11.55
CA LEU A 45 -7.80 7.47 -12.54
C LEU A 45 -8.16 8.09 -13.90
N ALA A 46 -9.40 7.91 -14.35
CA ALA A 46 -9.89 8.51 -15.59
C ALA A 46 -9.88 10.05 -15.61
N ALA A 47 -9.83 10.71 -14.44
CA ALA A 47 -9.78 12.17 -14.36
C ALA A 47 -8.44 12.78 -14.80
N ASP A 48 -7.35 11.99 -14.83
CA ASP A 48 -6.02 12.45 -15.27
C ASP A 48 -5.86 12.39 -16.81
N GLY A 49 -6.81 11.75 -17.51
CA GLY A 49 -6.79 11.52 -18.95
C GLY A 49 -6.46 10.06 -19.23
N ASP A 50 -7.45 9.24 -19.57
CA ASP A 50 -7.38 7.78 -19.70
C ASP A 50 -6.73 7.29 -21.01
N THR A 51 -5.73 8.01 -21.55
CA THR A 51 -5.23 7.79 -22.92
C THR A 51 -3.73 7.55 -22.94
N PHE A 52 -3.31 6.48 -23.63
CA PHE A 52 -1.88 6.20 -23.84
C PHE A 52 -1.08 7.43 -24.28
N ASP A 53 -0.01 7.70 -23.56
CA ASP A 53 0.88 8.81 -23.83
C ASP A 53 2.36 8.42 -23.73
N ARG A 54 3.20 9.24 -23.10
CA ARG A 54 4.64 9.00 -22.90
C ARG A 54 5.07 9.17 -21.45
N ASN A 55 4.13 9.38 -20.54
CA ASN A 55 4.36 9.62 -19.14
C ASN A 55 4.28 8.30 -18.37
N TRP A 56 5.41 7.60 -18.32
CA TRP A 56 5.54 6.31 -17.64
C TRP A 56 5.25 6.26 -16.11
N TYR A 57 4.77 7.34 -15.50
CA TYR A 57 4.54 7.47 -14.05
C TYR A 57 3.09 7.83 -13.67
N ASP A 58 2.16 7.75 -14.62
CA ASP A 58 0.72 7.66 -14.39
C ASP A 58 0.26 6.19 -14.43
N PHE A 59 -1.02 5.96 -14.72
CA PHE A 59 -1.72 4.68 -14.56
C PHE A 59 -2.55 4.31 -15.80
N ASP A 60 -2.21 4.83 -16.98
CA ASP A 60 -3.01 4.65 -18.19
C ASP A 60 -3.04 3.18 -18.64
N ILE A 61 -1.95 2.44 -18.44
CA ILE A 61 -1.94 0.99 -18.70
C ILE A 61 -2.90 0.25 -17.77
N VAL A 62 -3.04 0.65 -16.50
CA VAL A 62 -4.02 0.04 -15.58
C VAL A 62 -5.43 0.27 -16.10
N ASP A 63 -5.76 1.51 -16.45
CA ASP A 63 -7.10 1.88 -16.91
C ASP A 63 -7.47 1.12 -18.20
N GLN A 64 -6.53 1.06 -19.15
CA GLN A 64 -6.73 0.34 -20.40
C GLN A 64 -6.78 -1.19 -20.19
N ALA A 65 -6.02 -1.73 -19.23
CA ALA A 65 -6.11 -3.15 -18.87
C ALA A 65 -7.47 -3.49 -18.23
N VAL A 66 -7.97 -2.64 -17.33
CA VAL A 66 -9.32 -2.78 -16.74
C VAL A 66 -10.39 -2.72 -17.84
N ALA A 67 -10.31 -1.73 -18.73
CA ALA A 67 -11.24 -1.60 -19.84
C ALA A 67 -11.22 -2.83 -20.77
N ALA A 68 -10.03 -3.35 -21.10
CA ALA A 68 -9.87 -4.54 -21.92
C ALA A 68 -10.45 -5.80 -21.25
N VAL A 69 -10.23 -5.98 -19.94
CA VAL A 69 -10.81 -7.08 -19.17
C VAL A 69 -12.32 -6.97 -19.14
N LEU A 70 -12.89 -5.80 -18.86
CA LEU A 70 -14.35 -5.61 -18.81
C LEU A 70 -15.01 -5.76 -20.19
N ALA A 71 -14.33 -5.36 -21.27
CA ALA A 71 -14.81 -5.57 -22.62
C ALA A 71 -14.88 -7.08 -22.99
N ALA A 72 -13.90 -7.87 -22.54
CA ALA A 72 -13.87 -9.31 -22.77
C ALA A 72 -14.75 -10.08 -21.78
N LYS A 73 -14.86 -9.59 -20.54
CA LYS A 73 -15.56 -10.19 -19.39
C LYS A 73 -16.36 -9.13 -18.64
N PRO A 74 -17.58 -8.81 -19.11
CA PRO A 74 -18.42 -7.79 -18.47
C PRO A 74 -18.74 -8.08 -17.01
N ASP A 75 -18.81 -9.35 -16.61
CA ASP A 75 -19.10 -9.79 -15.24
C ASP A 75 -17.84 -9.97 -14.37
N SER A 76 -16.69 -9.46 -14.82
CA SER A 76 -15.42 -9.59 -14.08
C SER A 76 -15.50 -8.91 -12.71
N PRO A 77 -14.94 -9.52 -11.64
CA PRO A 77 -14.82 -8.88 -10.33
C PRO A 77 -14.00 -7.57 -10.35
N VAL A 78 -13.23 -7.31 -11.41
CA VAL A 78 -12.48 -6.05 -11.60
C VAL A 78 -13.42 -4.84 -11.65
N ALA A 79 -14.69 -5.03 -12.01
CA ALA A 79 -15.72 -3.98 -11.98
C ALA A 79 -15.88 -3.31 -10.61
N VAL A 80 -15.44 -3.96 -9.53
CA VAL A 80 -15.45 -3.38 -8.16
C VAL A 80 -14.66 -2.07 -8.06
N LEU A 81 -13.64 -1.86 -8.91
CA LEU A 81 -12.87 -0.61 -8.96
C LEU A 81 -13.69 0.58 -9.44
N ALA A 82 -14.81 0.33 -10.13
CA ALA A 82 -15.77 1.34 -10.55
C ALA A 82 -16.90 1.54 -9.53
N ASP A 83 -17.10 0.61 -8.60
CA ASP A 83 -18.10 0.71 -7.53
C ASP A 83 -17.54 1.39 -6.28
N GLY A 84 -17.58 2.72 -6.28
CA GLY A 84 -17.11 3.55 -5.17
C GLY A 84 -17.88 3.38 -3.85
N THR A 85 -18.85 2.47 -3.75
CA THR A 85 -19.52 2.12 -2.47
C THR A 85 -18.87 0.94 -1.76
N VAL A 86 -18.06 0.14 -2.46
CA VAL A 86 -17.40 -1.04 -1.91
C VAL A 86 -16.06 -0.63 -1.30
N PRO A 87 -15.82 -0.91 -0.01
CA PRO A 87 -14.56 -0.58 0.62
C PRO A 87 -13.43 -1.48 0.12
N LEU A 88 -12.34 -0.89 -0.35
CA LEU A 88 -11.14 -1.61 -0.77
C LEU A 88 -9.89 -0.74 -0.75
N THR A 89 -8.74 -1.40 -0.79
CA THR A 89 -7.43 -0.79 -1.05
C THR A 89 -6.84 -1.39 -2.32
N ALA A 90 -6.47 -0.56 -3.29
CA ALA A 90 -5.75 -1.02 -4.47
C ALA A 90 -4.28 -0.61 -4.44
N PHE A 91 -3.39 -1.47 -4.91
CA PHE A 91 -1.97 -1.18 -5.08
C PHE A 91 -1.70 -1.03 -6.57
N LEU A 92 -1.53 0.19 -7.07
CA LEU A 92 -1.54 0.45 -8.50
C LEU A 92 -0.11 0.55 -9.05
N PRO A 93 0.34 -0.39 -9.90
CA PRO A 93 1.59 -0.24 -10.62
C PRO A 93 1.46 0.87 -11.65
N ASN A 94 2.51 1.69 -11.78
CA ASN A 94 2.57 2.70 -12.83
C ASN A 94 2.93 2.10 -14.19
N ASP A 95 2.87 2.92 -15.23
CA ASP A 95 3.12 2.46 -16.59
C ASP A 95 4.54 1.94 -16.82
N ARG A 96 5.53 2.50 -16.11
CA ARG A 96 6.90 1.96 -16.10
C ARG A 96 6.95 0.53 -15.54
N ALA A 97 6.20 0.25 -14.47
CA ALA A 97 6.16 -1.08 -13.86
C ALA A 97 5.61 -2.11 -14.85
N PHE A 98 4.56 -1.79 -15.59
CA PHE A 98 4.06 -2.68 -16.65
C PHE A 98 5.04 -2.85 -17.80
N GLN A 99 5.76 -1.81 -18.19
CA GLN A 99 6.78 -1.93 -19.22
C GLN A 99 7.90 -2.87 -18.80
N LEU A 100 8.31 -2.82 -17.52
CA LEU A 100 9.29 -3.74 -16.96
C LEU A 100 8.76 -5.18 -16.97
N LEU A 101 7.50 -5.40 -16.58
CA LEU A 101 6.87 -6.72 -16.68
C LEU A 101 6.83 -7.22 -18.13
N ALA A 102 6.44 -6.37 -19.09
CA ALA A 102 6.42 -6.76 -20.50
C ALA A 102 7.82 -7.08 -21.03
N PHE A 103 8.84 -6.34 -20.58
CA PHE A 103 10.23 -6.63 -20.92
C PHE A 103 10.67 -7.97 -20.35
N ASP A 104 10.33 -8.29 -19.11
CA ASP A 104 10.64 -9.55 -18.44
C ASP A 104 10.01 -10.74 -19.18
N LEU A 105 8.72 -10.66 -19.50
CA LEU A 105 8.00 -11.74 -20.19
C LEU A 105 8.43 -11.93 -21.65
N THR A 106 8.62 -10.83 -22.38
CA THR A 106 8.87 -10.90 -23.84
C THR A 106 10.34 -10.81 -24.21
N HIS A 107 11.21 -10.48 -23.26
CA HIS A 107 12.62 -10.16 -23.47
C HIS A 107 12.83 -9.03 -24.50
N ARG A 108 11.82 -8.17 -24.68
CA ARG A 108 11.80 -7.07 -25.67
C ARG A 108 11.28 -5.80 -25.06
N TRP A 109 12.05 -4.72 -25.25
CA TRP A 109 11.67 -3.42 -24.74
C TRP A 109 10.56 -2.80 -25.59
N GLN A 110 9.43 -2.48 -24.96
CA GLN A 110 8.29 -1.88 -25.65
C GLN A 110 8.33 -0.36 -25.51
N PRO A 111 8.44 0.42 -26.60
CA PRO A 111 8.68 1.86 -26.52
C PRO A 111 7.42 2.70 -26.24
N THR A 112 6.23 2.08 -26.22
CA THR A 112 4.93 2.76 -26.03
C THR A 112 4.03 1.92 -25.13
N GLU A 113 3.14 2.57 -24.38
CA GLU A 113 2.20 1.91 -23.47
C GLU A 113 1.24 0.96 -24.20
N GLU A 114 0.73 1.37 -25.37
CA GLU A 114 -0.10 0.51 -26.23
C GLU A 114 0.61 -0.81 -26.57
N ARG A 115 1.91 -0.75 -26.87
CA ARG A 115 2.71 -1.95 -27.16
C ARG A 115 2.97 -2.78 -25.93
N VAL A 116 3.12 -2.15 -24.76
CA VAL A 116 3.21 -2.85 -23.48
C VAL A 116 1.94 -3.67 -23.27
N LEU A 117 0.76 -3.04 -23.30
CA LEU A 117 -0.50 -3.74 -23.07
C LEU A 117 -0.75 -4.84 -24.10
N THR A 118 -0.52 -4.56 -25.39
CA THR A 118 -0.65 -5.56 -26.47
C THR A 118 0.29 -6.74 -26.26
N SER A 119 1.54 -6.48 -25.85
CA SER A 119 2.53 -7.53 -25.60
C SER A 119 2.17 -8.38 -24.38
N LEU A 120 1.67 -7.76 -23.31
CA LEU A 120 1.17 -8.48 -22.14
C LEU A 120 -0.03 -9.35 -22.50
N ALA A 121 -1.02 -8.79 -23.20
CA ALA A 121 -2.19 -9.54 -23.65
C ALA A 121 -1.80 -10.71 -24.57
N GLY A 122 -0.80 -10.54 -25.43
CA GLY A 122 -0.29 -11.60 -26.28
C GLY A 122 0.54 -12.65 -25.54
N ALA A 123 1.27 -12.27 -24.48
CA ALA A 123 2.14 -13.16 -23.72
C ALA A 123 1.39 -14.03 -22.71
N VAL A 124 0.47 -13.43 -21.94
CA VAL A 124 -0.22 -14.10 -20.83
C VAL A 124 -1.73 -14.24 -21.01
N GLY A 125 -2.33 -13.49 -21.93
CA GLY A 125 -3.77 -13.49 -22.16
C GLY A 125 -4.57 -12.63 -21.18
N ILE A 126 -5.83 -12.37 -21.53
CA ILE A 126 -6.75 -11.54 -20.73
C ILE A 126 -7.06 -12.17 -19.36
N ASP A 127 -7.16 -13.50 -19.29
CA ASP A 127 -7.42 -14.20 -18.02
C ASP A 127 -6.31 -13.95 -16.99
N ALA A 128 -5.05 -14.00 -17.42
CA ALA A 128 -3.93 -13.71 -16.54
C ALA A 128 -3.87 -12.23 -16.15
N ILE A 129 -4.17 -11.31 -17.07
CA ILE A 129 -4.25 -9.87 -16.77
C ILE A 129 -5.32 -9.61 -15.71
N GLU A 130 -6.50 -10.20 -15.83
CA GLU A 130 -7.56 -10.10 -14.81
C GLU A 130 -7.07 -10.59 -13.45
N GLN A 131 -6.39 -11.75 -13.40
CA GLN A 131 -5.84 -12.28 -12.15
C GLN A 131 -4.80 -11.35 -11.53
N VAL A 132 -3.93 -10.76 -12.35
CA VAL A 132 -2.95 -9.75 -11.89
C VAL A 132 -3.67 -8.54 -11.34
N LEU A 133 -4.65 -7.96 -12.05
CA LEU A 133 -5.42 -6.81 -11.55
C LEU A 133 -6.11 -7.11 -10.21
N LEU A 134 -6.74 -8.28 -10.07
CA LEU A 134 -7.37 -8.69 -8.81
C LEU A 134 -6.38 -8.94 -7.68
N TYR A 135 -5.15 -9.35 -8.00
CA TYR A 135 -4.08 -9.54 -7.03
C TYR A 135 -3.59 -8.20 -6.44
N HIS A 136 -3.80 -7.10 -7.16
CA HIS A 136 -3.49 -5.75 -6.66
C HIS A 136 -4.59 -5.17 -5.76
N VAL A 137 -5.74 -5.83 -5.64
CA VAL A 137 -6.89 -5.32 -4.88
C VAL A 137 -7.03 -6.09 -3.57
N VAL A 138 -7.09 -5.36 -2.46
CA VAL A 138 -7.39 -5.88 -1.13
C VAL A 138 -8.78 -5.43 -0.71
N PRO A 139 -9.79 -6.33 -0.71
CA PRO A 139 -11.16 -5.97 -0.38
C PRO A 139 -11.35 -5.74 1.13
N GLY A 140 -12.35 -4.92 1.48
CA GLY A 140 -12.90 -4.81 2.83
C GLY A 140 -12.21 -3.81 3.76
N ALA A 141 -11.08 -3.22 3.37
CA ALA A 141 -10.38 -2.25 4.20
C ALA A 141 -9.85 -1.07 3.38
N THR A 142 -9.98 0.14 3.92
CA THR A 142 -9.23 1.32 3.50
C THR A 142 -7.96 1.42 4.32
N ILE A 143 -6.84 1.03 3.75
CA ILE A 143 -5.54 1.10 4.41
C ILE A 143 -4.90 2.40 3.94
N ASP A 144 -4.85 3.42 4.78
CA ASP A 144 -4.08 4.63 4.47
C ASP A 144 -2.58 4.42 4.70
N SER A 145 -1.77 5.36 4.20
CA SER A 145 -0.32 5.33 4.29
C SER A 145 0.18 5.27 5.74
N GLY A 146 -0.50 5.94 6.66
CA GLY A 146 -0.18 5.90 8.09
C GLY A 146 -0.48 4.54 8.73
N THR A 147 -1.49 3.83 8.25
CA THR A 147 -1.81 2.45 8.65
C THR A 147 -0.81 1.49 8.03
N ALA A 148 -0.55 1.59 6.73
CA ALA A 148 0.43 0.77 6.01
C ALA A 148 1.81 0.80 6.68
N LEU A 149 2.29 1.99 7.08
CA LEU A 149 3.57 2.16 7.79
C LEU A 149 3.61 1.56 9.21
N ARG A 150 2.46 1.18 9.76
CA ARG A 150 2.34 0.52 11.07
C ARG A 150 2.00 -0.97 10.94
N SER A 151 1.73 -1.45 9.73
CA SER A 151 1.31 -2.82 9.41
C SER A 151 2.49 -3.71 9.02
N ASP A 152 3.61 -3.59 9.73
CA ASP A 152 4.77 -4.45 9.49
C ASP A 152 4.42 -5.93 9.74
N ASP A 153 4.89 -6.81 8.86
CA ASP A 153 4.54 -8.23 8.77
C ASP A 153 3.04 -8.54 8.58
N ALA A 154 2.21 -7.56 8.23
CA ALA A 154 0.81 -7.81 7.93
C ALA A 154 0.67 -8.64 6.65
N VAL A 155 -0.17 -9.68 6.70
CA VAL A 155 -0.52 -10.49 5.52
C VAL A 155 -1.87 -10.04 5.01
N LEU A 156 -1.92 -9.54 3.78
CA LEU A 156 -3.13 -9.06 3.14
C LEU A 156 -3.66 -10.11 2.18
N THR A 157 -4.97 -10.35 2.22
CA THR A 157 -5.66 -11.23 1.28
C THR A 157 -6.19 -10.41 0.13
N THR A 158 -5.89 -10.83 -1.10
CA THR A 158 -6.28 -10.12 -2.32
C THR A 158 -7.65 -10.58 -2.80
N ALA A 159 -8.26 -9.82 -3.71
CA ALA A 159 -9.51 -10.20 -4.37
C ALA A 159 -9.32 -11.44 -5.26
N GLN A 160 -8.09 -11.70 -5.70
CA GLN A 160 -7.71 -12.92 -6.41
C GLN A 160 -7.72 -14.17 -5.51
N GLY A 161 -7.55 -13.98 -4.19
CA GLY A 161 -7.57 -15.03 -3.17
C GLY A 161 -6.19 -15.39 -2.61
N ALA A 162 -5.11 -15.12 -3.34
CA ALA A 162 -3.75 -15.22 -2.81
C ALA A 162 -3.42 -14.06 -1.85
N THR A 163 -2.32 -14.19 -1.12
CA THR A 163 -1.86 -13.21 -0.15
C THR A 163 -0.53 -12.58 -0.55
N PHE A 164 -0.23 -11.41 -0.02
CA PHE A 164 1.12 -10.85 0.02
C PHE A 164 1.40 -10.27 1.41
N ARG A 165 2.68 -10.13 1.76
CA ARG A 165 3.10 -9.60 3.07
C ARG A 165 3.61 -8.17 2.93
N VAL A 166 3.20 -7.31 3.85
CA VAL A 166 3.71 -5.95 3.99
C VAL A 166 4.96 -5.98 4.87
N ASP A 167 6.06 -5.43 4.38
CA ASP A 167 7.36 -5.39 5.06
C ASP A 167 7.85 -3.94 5.17
N VAL A 168 7.83 -3.39 6.38
CA VAL A 168 8.16 -1.98 6.64
C VAL A 168 9.64 -1.86 6.99
N LEU A 169 10.47 -1.77 5.94
CA LEU A 169 11.92 -1.64 6.08
C LEU A 169 12.35 -0.36 6.83
N SER A 170 11.64 0.75 6.63
CA SER A 170 11.95 2.00 7.36
C SER A 170 10.77 2.94 7.46
N LYS A 171 10.27 3.12 8.69
CA LYS A 171 9.23 4.12 9.02
C LYS A 171 9.71 5.55 8.76
N ARG A 172 10.99 5.85 8.99
CA ARG A 172 11.57 7.19 8.80
C ARG A 172 11.62 7.58 7.32
N LEU A 173 11.90 6.62 6.45
CA LEU A 173 11.98 6.86 5.00
C LEU A 173 10.65 6.58 4.28
N ALA A 174 9.62 6.13 5.01
CA ALA A 174 8.38 5.59 4.45
C ALA A 174 8.65 4.49 3.41
N LEU A 175 9.63 3.63 3.69
CA LEU A 175 10.01 2.53 2.82
C LEU A 175 9.24 1.28 3.24
N VAL A 176 8.29 0.89 2.40
CA VAL A 176 7.45 -0.29 2.56
C VAL A 176 7.60 -1.14 1.32
N ARG A 177 7.97 -2.39 1.53
CA ARG A 177 8.09 -3.44 0.52
C ARG A 177 6.86 -4.33 0.59
N LEU A 178 6.34 -4.74 -0.55
CA LEU A 178 5.24 -5.68 -0.66
C LEU A 178 5.81 -7.00 -1.17
N VAL A 179 5.86 -8.01 -0.31
CA VAL A 179 6.45 -9.31 -0.61
C VAL A 179 5.36 -10.22 -1.18
N ASP A 180 5.41 -10.44 -2.48
CA ASP A 180 4.40 -11.20 -3.23
C ASP A 180 4.74 -12.69 -3.35
N GLN A 181 4.08 -13.38 -4.29
CA GLN A 181 4.30 -14.81 -4.51
C GLN A 181 5.38 -15.11 -5.56
N ASP A 182 5.88 -14.13 -6.30
CA ASP A 182 6.99 -14.32 -7.24
C ASP A 182 8.32 -14.23 -6.49
N ARG A 183 8.87 -15.41 -6.17
CA ARG A 183 10.10 -15.49 -5.36
C ARG A 183 11.37 -15.21 -6.15
N ASN A 184 11.27 -15.11 -7.48
CA ASN A 184 12.42 -14.98 -8.36
C ASN A 184 12.61 -13.56 -8.89
N ASP A 185 11.67 -12.65 -8.62
CA ASP A 185 11.76 -11.25 -9.02
C ASP A 185 11.87 -10.31 -7.79
N VAL A 186 12.12 -9.03 -8.06
CA VAL A 186 12.21 -7.98 -7.05
C VAL A 186 10.83 -7.56 -6.59
N ASP A 187 10.59 -7.71 -5.29
CA ASP A 187 9.39 -7.22 -4.61
C ASP A 187 9.14 -5.71 -4.87
N PRO A 188 7.89 -5.30 -5.16
CA PRO A 188 7.54 -3.89 -5.32
C PRO A 188 7.62 -3.08 -4.01
N PHE A 189 7.88 -1.78 -4.16
CA PHE A 189 7.86 -0.81 -3.08
C PHE A 189 6.72 0.19 -3.26
N LEU A 190 6.20 0.70 -2.14
CA LEU A 190 5.27 1.82 -2.17
C LEU A 190 5.95 3.10 -2.68
N VAL A 191 5.31 3.78 -3.62
CA VAL A 191 5.80 5.03 -4.21
C VAL A 191 5.32 6.21 -3.38
N LYS A 192 6.24 6.82 -2.63
CA LYS A 192 5.95 7.91 -1.68
C LYS A 192 5.15 9.08 -2.27
N SER A 193 5.38 9.43 -3.53
CA SER A 193 4.68 10.53 -4.22
C SER A 193 3.26 10.17 -4.68
N LYS A 194 2.86 8.90 -4.58
CA LYS A 194 1.58 8.37 -5.09
C LYS A 194 0.86 7.55 -4.00
N LEU A 195 0.98 7.93 -2.74
CA LEU A 195 0.26 7.31 -1.62
C LEU A 195 -1.09 7.98 -1.39
N ASP A 196 -2.04 7.23 -0.82
CA ASP A 196 -3.38 7.72 -0.47
C ASP A 196 -4.14 8.34 -1.65
N LEU A 197 -4.03 7.76 -2.84
CA LEU A 197 -4.89 8.14 -3.97
C LEU A 197 -6.36 7.91 -3.58
N ASN A 198 -7.23 8.86 -3.92
CA ASN A 198 -8.64 8.87 -3.56
C ASN A 198 -8.96 8.99 -2.04
N LYS A 199 -8.03 9.56 -1.25
CA LYS A 199 -8.22 9.75 0.21
C LYS A 199 -9.53 10.46 0.56
N GLY A 200 -10.24 9.92 1.54
CA GLY A 200 -11.54 10.42 2.02
C GLY A 200 -12.73 9.63 1.49
N ASN A 201 -12.51 8.76 0.51
CA ASN A 201 -13.49 7.82 0.00
C ASN A 201 -13.27 6.42 0.57
N VAL A 202 -14.29 5.56 0.46
CA VAL A 202 -14.21 4.15 0.89
C VAL A 202 -13.29 3.30 0.01
N GLN A 203 -12.86 3.82 -1.14
CA GLN A 203 -11.80 3.22 -1.93
C GLN A 203 -10.54 4.07 -1.84
N ILE A 204 -9.40 3.44 -1.59
CA ILE A 204 -8.10 4.11 -1.55
C ILE A 204 -7.09 3.34 -2.39
N ALA A 205 -6.11 4.03 -2.96
CA ALA A 205 -5.04 3.37 -3.69
C ALA A 205 -3.64 3.89 -3.33
N HIS A 206 -2.64 3.03 -3.51
CA HIS A 206 -1.22 3.36 -3.36
C HIS A 206 -0.47 2.96 -4.61
N GLY A 207 0.30 3.90 -5.17
CA GLY A 207 1.22 3.61 -6.26
C GLY A 207 2.33 2.66 -5.82
N ILE A 208 2.71 1.72 -6.68
CA ILE A 208 3.80 0.78 -6.46
C ILE A 208 4.84 0.79 -7.61
N SER A 209 6.06 0.39 -7.30
CA SER A 209 7.20 0.49 -8.22
C SER A 209 7.32 -0.64 -9.24
N ALA A 210 6.68 -1.78 -8.99
CA ALA A 210 6.68 -2.96 -9.85
C ALA A 210 5.30 -3.65 -9.76
N VAL A 211 4.96 -4.49 -10.74
CA VAL A 211 3.69 -5.23 -10.75
C VAL A 211 3.76 -6.37 -9.74
N LEU A 212 2.78 -6.45 -8.84
CA LEU A 212 2.60 -7.61 -7.94
C LEU A 212 2.18 -8.83 -8.76
N ARG A 213 2.84 -9.97 -8.53
CA ARG A 213 2.61 -11.19 -9.29
C ARG A 213 2.02 -12.28 -8.41
N PRO A 214 0.88 -12.90 -8.81
CA PRO A 214 0.22 -13.92 -8.00
C PRO A 214 0.95 -15.28 -7.99
N GLN A 215 1.94 -15.45 -8.86
CA GLN A 215 2.76 -16.64 -9.03
C GLN A 215 4.04 -16.26 -9.80
N ASN A 216 5.04 -17.15 -9.81
CA ASN A 216 6.20 -16.99 -10.69
C ASN A 216 5.73 -16.96 -12.16
N LEU A 217 6.05 -15.88 -12.88
CA LEU A 217 5.73 -15.70 -14.29
C LEU A 217 6.95 -15.93 -15.20
#